data_AF-A0A957SB62-F1
#
_entry.id   AF-A0A957SB62-F1
#
_cell.length_a   1.000
_cell.length_b   1.000
_cell.length_c   1.000
_cell.angle_alpha   90.00
_cell.angle_beta   90.00
_cell.angle_gamma   90.00
#
_symmetry.space_group_name_H-M   'P 1'
#
loop_
_entity.id
_entity.type
_entity.pdbx_description
1 polymer ?
#
loop_
_entity_poly.entity_id
_entity_poly.type
_entity_poly.pdbx_seq_one_letter_code
_entity_poly.pdbx_strand_id
1 'polypeptide(L)'
;MSSARTLKLTGIVGVLLPAIFISIFPLIIMVSTSFKTSQEVYIPPPTFLPREPTAQNYVDIWSVAPLTTYFRNSMVIGLGSTILALLLAIPAAFVVSGLAGIGIERGVIFLLGIQMFPPVVIILGIFRVVVGLNMVDSLATVVALNAIFSLSFAIWMLSGYFATIPPEIEEAA
;
A
#
# COMPACT_ATOMS: atom_id res chain seq x y z
N MET A 1 35.19 11.08 -24.55
CA MET A 1 34.06 10.29 -24.02
C MET A 1 33.86 10.36 -22.49
N SER A 2 34.83 10.84 -21.69
CA SER A 2 34.68 10.99 -20.22
C SER A 2 33.78 12.18 -19.80
N SER A 3 33.98 13.37 -20.40
CA SER A 3 33.31 14.61 -19.98
C SER A 3 31.77 14.61 -20.09
N ALA A 4 31.22 14.02 -21.15
CA ALA A 4 29.77 13.92 -21.34
C ALA A 4 29.08 12.98 -20.33
N ARG A 5 29.81 11.99 -19.80
CA ARG A 5 29.30 11.08 -18.77
C ARG A 5 29.33 11.76 -17.40
N THR A 6 30.39 12.51 -17.10
CA THR A 6 30.50 13.31 -15.88
C THR A 6 29.45 14.42 -15.83
N LEU A 7 29.18 15.12 -16.94
CA LEU A 7 28.15 16.17 -16.99
C LEU A 7 26.73 15.62 -16.76
N LYS A 8 26.42 14.43 -17.31
CA LYS A 8 25.16 13.72 -17.05
C LYS A 8 25.06 13.23 -15.61
N LEU A 9 26.15 12.70 -15.04
CA LEU A 9 26.18 12.29 -13.63
C LEU A 9 25.97 13.48 -12.69
N THR A 10 26.65 14.61 -12.94
CA THR A 10 26.49 15.81 -12.11
C THR A 10 25.06 16.37 -12.18
N GLY A 11 24.44 16.33 -13.36
CA GLY A 11 23.02 16.71 -13.52
C GLY A 11 22.06 15.76 -12.79
N ILE A 12 22.29 14.45 -12.89
CA ILE A 12 21.48 13.44 -12.19
C ILE A 12 21.64 13.58 -10.67
N VAL A 13 22.87 13.71 -10.17
CA VAL A 13 23.17 13.89 -8.74
C VAL A 13 22.59 15.20 -8.22
N GLY A 14 22.66 16.28 -9.01
CA GLY A 14 22.10 17.58 -8.68
C GLY A 14 20.57 17.59 -8.52
N VAL A 15 19.85 16.67 -9.17
CA VAL A 15 18.39 16.52 -9.03
C VAL A 15 18.01 15.47 -7.98
N LEU A 16 18.72 14.34 -7.95
CA LEU A 16 18.40 13.23 -7.05
C LEU A 16 18.68 13.57 -5.58
N LEU A 17 19.77 14.28 -5.26
CA LEU A 17 20.10 14.60 -3.87
C LEU A 17 19.02 15.48 -3.20
N PRO A 18 18.56 16.60 -3.80
CA PRO A 18 17.45 17.38 -3.26
C PRO A 18 16.15 16.57 -3.18
N ALA A 19 15.85 15.74 -4.19
CA ALA A 19 14.63 14.93 -4.19
C ALA A 19 14.63 13.92 -3.02
N ILE A 20 15.76 13.29 -2.75
CA ILE A 20 15.95 12.39 -1.61
C ILE A 20 15.78 13.18 -0.31
N PHE A 21 16.43 14.34 -0.19
CA PHE A 21 16.33 15.16 1.02
C PHE A 21 14.89 15.58 1.31
N ILE A 22 14.17 16.09 0.30
CA ILE A 22 12.76 16.50 0.44
C ILE A 22 11.88 15.31 0.82
N SER A 23 12.14 14.12 0.26
CA SER A 23 11.35 12.92 0.55
C SER A 23 11.62 12.37 1.97
N ILE A 24 12.86 12.45 2.44
CA ILE A 24 13.27 11.94 3.76
C ILE A 24 12.99 12.96 4.87
N PHE A 25 12.93 14.26 4.54
CA PHE A 25 12.76 15.32 5.53
C PHE A 25 11.54 15.11 6.44
N PRO A 26 10.32 14.81 5.96
CA PRO A 26 9.19 14.51 6.83
C PRO A 26 9.41 13.32 7.77
N LEU A 27 10.17 12.30 7.33
CA LEU A 27 10.52 11.14 8.15
C LEU A 27 11.51 11.53 9.26
N ILE A 28 12.49 12.39 8.96
CA ILE A 28 13.40 12.95 9.98
C ILE A 28 12.61 13.73 11.02
N ILE A 29 11.64 14.55 10.60
CA ILE A 29 10.80 15.31 11.53
C ILE A 29 9.90 14.39 12.35
N MET A 30 9.36 13.33 11.76
CA MET A 30 8.55 12.33 12.47
C MET A 30 9.36 11.65 13.58
N VAL A 31 10.58 11.20 13.27
CA VAL A 31 11.49 10.59 14.24
C VAL A 31 11.94 11.60 15.30
N SER A 32 12.32 12.81 14.90
CA SER A 32 12.66 13.87 15.85
C SER A 32 11.52 14.15 16.83
N THR A 33 10.28 14.22 16.33
CA THR A 33 9.08 14.51 17.12
C THR A 33 8.73 13.38 18.06
N SER A 34 9.01 12.11 17.71
CA SER A 34 8.76 10.99 18.63
C SER A 34 9.64 11.00 19.87
N PHE A 35 10.78 11.72 19.84
CA PHE A 35 11.65 11.94 21.01
C PHE A 35 11.36 13.24 21.78
N LYS A 36 10.36 14.02 21.40
CA LYS A 36 9.98 15.26 22.09
C LYS A 36 8.95 15.01 23.18
N THR A 37 8.97 15.85 24.21
CA THR A 37 7.88 15.87 25.21
C THR A 37 6.59 16.42 24.58
N SER A 38 5.41 16.02 25.09
CA SER A 38 4.13 16.53 24.58
C SER A 38 4.05 18.05 24.61
N GLN A 39 4.68 18.69 25.60
CA GLN A 39 4.73 20.15 25.71
C GLN A 39 5.55 20.76 24.56
N GLU A 40 6.73 20.19 24.25
CA GLU A 40 7.61 20.71 23.19
C GLU A 40 6.96 20.65 21.80
N VAL A 41 6.12 19.64 21.53
CA VAL A 41 5.42 19.49 20.24
C VAL A 41 4.49 20.67 19.93
N TYR A 42 3.90 21.31 20.95
CA TYR A 42 2.93 22.39 20.77
C TYR A 42 3.51 23.81 20.97
N ILE A 43 4.82 23.95 21.21
CA ILE A 43 5.45 25.28 21.39
C ILE A 43 5.72 25.95 20.03
N PRO A 44 5.28 27.20 19.80
CA PRO A 44 5.74 28.03 18.69
C PRO A 44 7.02 28.81 19.09
N PRO A 45 8.05 28.90 18.24
CA PRO A 45 8.20 28.23 16.94
C PRO A 45 8.51 26.72 17.10
N PRO A 46 8.08 25.87 16.13
CA PRO A 46 8.34 24.44 16.20
C PRO A 46 9.85 24.16 16.19
N THR A 47 10.29 23.29 17.09
CA THR A 47 11.68 22.82 17.11
C THR A 47 11.89 21.77 16.02
N PHE A 48 13.03 21.78 15.31
CA PHE A 48 13.32 20.70 14.35
C PHE A 48 13.99 19.50 15.01
N LEU A 49 14.78 19.73 16.06
CA LEU A 49 15.44 18.71 16.87
C LEU A 49 14.90 18.79 18.32
N PRO A 50 14.80 17.66 19.03
CA PRO A 50 14.34 17.64 20.41
C PRO A 50 15.31 18.42 21.30
N ARG A 51 14.79 19.31 22.14
CA ARG A 51 15.60 20.02 23.14
C ARG A 51 16.01 19.09 24.28
N GLU A 52 15.07 18.25 24.71
CA GLU A 52 15.26 17.23 25.74
C GLU A 52 14.83 15.87 25.18
N PRO A 53 15.74 15.13 24.52
CA PRO A 53 15.41 13.85 23.90
C PRO A 53 14.92 12.86 24.97
N THR A 54 13.74 12.30 24.78
CA THR A 54 13.16 11.31 25.68
C THR A 54 12.56 10.13 24.91
N ALA A 55 12.76 8.92 25.42
CA ALA A 55 12.13 7.71 24.90
C ALA A 55 10.78 7.41 25.59
N GLN A 56 10.31 8.28 26.48
CA GLN A 56 9.13 8.03 27.31
C GLN A 56 7.86 7.79 26.49
N ASN A 57 7.69 8.47 25.35
CA ASN A 57 6.57 8.26 24.44
C ASN A 57 6.44 6.79 23.97
N TYR A 58 7.56 6.08 23.82
CA TYR A 58 7.57 4.66 23.40
C TYR A 58 7.16 3.71 24.53
N VAL A 59 7.30 4.12 25.79
CA VAL A 59 6.85 3.36 26.95
C VAL A 59 5.39 3.67 27.22
N ASP A 60 5.03 4.96 27.25
CA ASP A 60 3.69 5.44 27.60
C ASP A 60 2.63 4.94 26.62
N ILE A 61 2.96 4.81 25.33
CA ILE A 61 1.99 4.39 24.30
C ILE A 61 1.33 3.04 24.59
N TRP A 62 2.03 2.13 25.29
CA TRP A 62 1.50 0.82 25.67
C TRP A 62 0.40 0.91 26.74
N SER A 63 0.37 2.00 27.50
CA SER A 63 -0.64 2.28 28.51
C SER A 63 -1.77 3.20 28.01
N VAL A 64 -1.46 4.09 27.05
CA VAL A 64 -2.40 5.07 26.51
C VAL A 64 -3.29 4.48 25.41
N ALA A 65 -2.77 3.50 24.66
CA ALA A 65 -3.49 2.88 23.56
C ALA A 65 -3.39 1.34 23.60
N PRO A 66 -4.43 0.62 23.14
CA PRO A 66 -4.38 -0.84 23.00
C PRO A 66 -3.54 -1.23 21.76
N LEU A 67 -2.24 -0.89 21.78
CA LEU A 67 -1.33 -1.02 20.64
C LEU A 67 -1.25 -2.47 20.13
N THR A 68 -1.25 -3.44 21.04
CA THR A 68 -1.29 -4.87 20.73
C THR A 68 -2.51 -5.24 19.89
N THR A 69 -3.68 -4.70 20.22
CA THR A 69 -4.93 -4.95 19.47
C THR A 69 -4.85 -4.33 18.09
N TYR A 70 -4.37 -3.09 17.98
CA TYR A 70 -4.20 -2.43 16.68
C TYR A 70 -3.24 -3.19 15.78
N PHE A 71 -2.07 -3.58 16.32
CA PHE A 71 -1.09 -4.35 15.59
C PHE A 71 -1.64 -5.69 15.11
N ARG A 72 -2.31 -6.44 16.01
CA ARG A 72 -2.95 -7.71 15.65
C ARG A 72 -4.02 -7.53 14.57
N ASN A 73 -4.88 -6.52 14.71
CA ASN A 73 -5.93 -6.24 13.73
C ASN A 73 -5.32 -5.88 12.37
N SER A 74 -4.32 -5.00 12.32
CA SER A 74 -3.62 -4.65 11.08
C SER A 74 -2.94 -5.85 10.42
N MET A 75 -2.33 -6.73 11.22
CA MET A 75 -1.69 -7.94 10.70
C MET A 75 -2.72 -8.93 10.14
N VAL A 76 -3.85 -9.13 10.82
CA VAL A 76 -4.97 -9.96 10.32
C VAL A 76 -5.56 -9.35 9.05
N ILE A 77 -5.78 -8.04 9.02
CA ILE A 77 -6.34 -7.34 7.86
C ILE A 77 -5.38 -7.45 6.67
N GLY A 78 -4.10 -7.11 6.86
CA GLY A 78 -3.11 -7.10 5.80
C GLY A 78 -2.80 -8.49 5.26
N LEU A 79 -2.46 -9.45 6.12
CA LEU A 79 -2.17 -10.81 5.66
C LEU A 79 -3.43 -11.51 5.13
N GLY A 80 -4.56 -11.33 5.81
CA GLY A 80 -5.83 -11.91 5.39
C GLY A 80 -6.27 -11.39 4.03
N SER A 81 -6.18 -10.08 3.78
CA SER A 81 -6.55 -9.50 2.49
C SER A 81 -5.60 -9.93 1.39
N THR A 82 -4.28 -9.99 1.65
CA THR A 82 -3.30 -10.47 0.68
C THR A 82 -3.54 -11.93 0.31
N ILE A 83 -3.71 -12.82 1.30
CA ILE A 83 -3.98 -14.24 1.04
C ILE A 83 -5.28 -14.40 0.24
N LEU A 84 -6.36 -13.75 0.67
CA LEU A 84 -7.65 -13.84 -0.01
C LEU A 84 -7.58 -13.29 -1.45
N ALA A 85 -6.91 -12.14 -1.64
CA ALA A 85 -6.73 -11.57 -2.97
C ALA A 85 -5.93 -12.50 -3.88
N LEU A 86 -4.85 -13.11 -3.39
CA LEU A 86 -4.04 -14.06 -4.17
C LEU A 86 -4.82 -15.33 -4.50
N LEU A 87 -5.55 -15.90 -3.55
CA LEU A 87 -6.38 -17.10 -3.78
C LEU A 87 -7.39 -16.90 -4.92
N LEU A 88 -7.92 -15.69 -5.07
CA LEU A 88 -8.85 -15.34 -6.14
C LEU A 88 -8.13 -14.90 -7.42
N ALA A 89 -7.04 -14.13 -7.29
CA ALA A 89 -6.34 -13.53 -8.42
C ALA A 89 -5.52 -14.55 -9.20
N ILE A 90 -4.89 -15.53 -8.55
CA ILE A 90 -4.06 -16.55 -9.20
C ILE A 90 -4.85 -17.32 -10.27
N PRO A 91 -5.98 -17.99 -9.94
CA PRO A 91 -6.72 -18.73 -10.96
C PRO A 91 -7.33 -17.80 -12.03
N ALA A 92 -7.80 -16.62 -11.63
CA ALA A 92 -8.33 -15.65 -12.58
C ALA A 92 -7.27 -15.18 -13.58
N ALA A 93 -6.07 -14.85 -13.09
CA ALA A 93 -4.95 -14.40 -13.90
C ALA A 93 -4.41 -15.49 -14.81
N PHE A 94 -4.36 -16.75 -14.34
CA PHE A 94 -3.94 -17.89 -15.16
C PHE A 94 -4.87 -18.10 -16.37
N VAL A 95 -6.18 -18.01 -16.15
CA VAL A 95 -7.16 -18.06 -17.25
C VAL A 95 -7.01 -16.86 -18.18
N VAL A 96 -6.86 -15.66 -17.62
CA VAL A 96 -6.73 -14.43 -18.41
C VAL A 96 -5.45 -14.39 -19.24
N SER A 97 -4.33 -14.95 -18.76
CA SER A 97 -3.07 -14.99 -19.51
C SER A 97 -3.11 -15.96 -20.70
N GLY A 98 -3.82 -17.08 -20.57
CA GLY A 98 -3.95 -18.06 -21.66
C GLY A 98 -4.97 -17.67 -22.73
N LEU A 99 -5.90 -16.77 -22.40
CA LEU A 99 -6.91 -16.32 -23.35
C LEU A 99 -6.42 -15.12 -24.18
N ALA A 100 -6.35 -15.31 -25.49
CA ALA A 100 -6.05 -14.23 -26.42
C ALA A 100 -7.34 -13.52 -26.91
N GLY A 101 -7.39 -12.20 -26.80
CA GLY A 101 -8.48 -11.42 -27.43
C GLY A 101 -8.64 -9.99 -26.90
N ILE A 102 -8.99 -9.09 -27.82
CA ILE A 102 -9.22 -7.65 -27.55
C ILE A 102 -10.25 -7.44 -26.42
N GLY A 103 -11.25 -8.32 -26.29
CA GLY A 103 -12.27 -8.23 -25.24
C GLY A 103 -11.72 -8.44 -23.83
N ILE A 104 -10.69 -9.29 -23.69
CA ILE A 104 -10.09 -9.65 -22.41
C ILE A 104 -9.13 -8.57 -21.96
N GLU A 105 -8.27 -8.08 -22.86
CA GLU A 105 -7.39 -6.94 -22.60
C GLU A 105 -8.20 -5.70 -22.18
N ARG A 106 -9.28 -5.39 -22.92
CA ARG A 106 -10.19 -4.28 -22.56
C ARG A 106 -10.89 -4.52 -21.23
N GLY A 107 -11.28 -5.76 -20.94
CA GLY A 107 -11.90 -6.13 -19.67
C GLY A 107 -10.97 -5.88 -18.48
N VAL A 108 -9.71 -6.30 -18.57
CA VAL A 108 -8.72 -6.08 -17.50
C VAL A 108 -8.42 -4.59 -17.32
N ILE A 109 -8.25 -3.83 -18.41
CA ILE A 109 -8.07 -2.38 -18.34
C ILE A 109 -9.29 -1.69 -17.73
N PHE A 110 -10.50 -2.14 -18.06
CA PHE A 110 -11.73 -1.62 -17.50
C PHE A 110 -11.83 -1.89 -15.98
N LEU A 111 -11.48 -3.09 -15.54
CA LEU A 111 -11.43 -3.44 -14.10
C LEU A 111 -10.44 -2.57 -13.33
N LEU A 112 -9.28 -2.25 -13.91
CA LEU A 112 -8.33 -1.29 -13.35
C LEU A 112 -8.94 0.12 -13.27
N GLY A 113 -9.64 0.55 -14.33
CA GLY A 113 -10.31 1.85 -14.35
C GLY A 113 -11.35 2.02 -13.24
N ILE A 114 -12.13 0.98 -12.94
CA ILE A 114 -13.07 0.98 -11.80
C ILE A 114 -12.32 1.14 -10.47
N GLN A 115 -11.14 0.53 -10.33
CA GLN A 115 -10.33 0.61 -9.10
C GLN A 115 -9.77 2.01 -8.85
N MET A 116 -9.58 2.81 -9.91
CA MET A 116 -9.13 4.20 -9.79
C MET A 116 -10.21 5.14 -9.24
N PHE A 117 -11.47 4.68 -9.15
CA PHE A 117 -12.50 5.46 -8.46
C PHE A 117 -12.17 5.56 -6.97
N PRO A 118 -12.26 6.77 -6.38
CA PRO A 118 -11.96 6.96 -4.98
C PRO A 118 -12.93 6.16 -4.10
N PRO A 119 -12.44 5.23 -3.24
CA PRO A 119 -13.30 4.37 -2.42
C PRO A 119 -14.28 5.14 -1.51
N VAL A 120 -13.92 6.37 -1.13
CA VAL A 120 -14.78 7.25 -0.32
C VAL A 120 -16.12 7.57 -0.99
N VAL A 121 -16.20 7.54 -2.32
CA VAL A 121 -17.44 7.84 -3.06
C VAL A 121 -18.46 6.70 -2.92
N ILE A 122 -17.99 5.46 -2.84
CA ILE A 122 -18.84 4.27 -2.79
C ILE A 122 -19.06 3.73 -1.36
N ILE A 123 -18.42 4.35 -0.36
CA ILE A 123 -18.41 3.87 1.02
C ILE A 123 -19.81 3.77 1.64
N LEU A 124 -20.71 4.73 1.35
CA LEU A 124 -22.08 4.70 1.86
C LEU A 124 -22.89 3.52 1.28
N GLY A 125 -22.65 3.19 0.01
CA GLY A 125 -23.28 2.04 -0.64
C GLY A 125 -22.80 0.73 -0.03
N ILE A 126 -21.49 0.58 0.10
CA ILE A 126 -20.87 -0.59 0.73
C ILE A 126 -21.34 -0.72 2.18
N PHE A 127 -21.40 0.38 2.93
CA PHE A 127 -21.84 0.37 4.33
C PHE A 127 -23.28 -0.16 4.48
N ARG A 128 -24.21 0.26 3.60
CA ARG A 128 -25.58 -0.29 3.61
C ARG A 128 -25.61 -1.79 3.36
N VAL A 129 -24.78 -2.29 2.46
CA VAL A 129 -24.66 -3.74 2.19
C VAL A 129 -24.13 -4.47 3.43
N VAL A 130 -23.06 -3.97 4.03
CA VAL A 130 -22.45 -4.56 5.24
C VAL A 130 -23.43 -4.59 6.42
N VAL A 131 -24.20 -3.51 6.60
CA VAL A 131 -25.28 -3.44 7.60
C VAL A 131 -26.37 -4.46 7.30
N GLY A 132 -26.82 -4.56 6.04
CA GLY A 132 -27.83 -5.55 5.63
C GLY A 132 -27.39 -7.00 5.85
N LEU A 133 -26.08 -7.27 5.78
CA LEU A 133 -25.48 -8.57 6.07
C LEU A 133 -25.19 -8.80 7.56
N ASN A 134 -25.45 -7.83 8.44
CA ASN A 134 -25.07 -7.83 9.86
C ASN A 134 -23.56 -8.09 10.09
N MET A 135 -22.72 -7.66 9.15
CA MET A 135 -21.26 -7.83 9.23
C MET A 135 -20.55 -6.52 9.62
N VAL A 136 -21.24 -5.64 10.33
CA VAL A 136 -20.67 -4.41 10.88
C VAL A 136 -19.64 -4.74 11.96
N ASP A 137 -18.65 -3.88 12.11
CA ASP A 137 -17.58 -4.00 13.13
C ASP A 137 -16.83 -5.35 13.10
N SER A 138 -16.62 -5.91 11.91
CA SER A 138 -15.97 -7.21 11.72
C SER A 138 -14.67 -7.10 10.94
N LEU A 139 -13.60 -7.72 11.48
CA LEU A 139 -12.32 -7.85 10.76
C LEU A 139 -12.48 -8.60 9.44
N ALA A 140 -13.38 -9.58 9.36
CA ALA A 140 -13.62 -10.34 8.14
C ALA A 140 -14.17 -9.43 7.02
N THR A 141 -15.05 -8.49 7.37
CA THR A 141 -15.56 -7.49 6.43
C THR A 141 -14.44 -6.62 5.89
N VAL A 142 -13.56 -6.13 6.77
CA VAL A 142 -12.44 -5.28 6.35
C VAL A 142 -11.44 -6.05 5.48
N VAL A 143 -11.16 -7.32 5.83
CA VAL A 143 -10.33 -8.22 5.02
C VAL A 143 -10.93 -8.41 3.62
N ALA A 144 -12.22 -8.75 3.53
CA ALA A 144 -12.90 -8.99 2.26
C ALA A 144 -12.92 -7.73 1.39
N LEU A 145 -13.27 -6.58 1.96
CA LEU A 145 -13.28 -5.31 1.23
C LEU A 145 -11.88 -4.93 0.73
N ASN A 146 -10.85 -5.05 1.58
CA ASN A 146 -9.47 -4.78 1.13
C ASN A 146 -9.03 -5.73 0.01
N ALA A 147 -9.36 -7.03 0.12
CA ALA A 147 -9.05 -8.00 -0.93
C ALA A 147 -9.72 -7.63 -2.26
N ILE A 148 -11.01 -7.28 -2.24
CA ILE A 148 -11.76 -6.84 -3.43
C ILE A 148 -11.12 -5.59 -4.05
N PHE A 149 -10.76 -4.60 -3.23
CA PHE A 149 -10.12 -3.38 -3.71
C PHE A 149 -8.75 -3.62 -4.32
N SER A 150 -8.01 -4.64 -3.90
CA SER A 150 -6.71 -4.98 -4.48
C SER A 150 -6.80 -6.01 -5.62
N LEU A 151 -7.96 -6.64 -5.83
CA LEU A 151 -8.12 -7.79 -6.72
C LEU A 151 -7.83 -7.46 -8.18
N SER A 152 -8.38 -6.36 -8.71
CA SER A 152 -8.19 -5.97 -10.12
C SER A 152 -6.72 -5.78 -10.47
N PHE A 153 -5.99 -5.06 -9.61
CA PHE A 153 -4.55 -4.86 -9.77
C PHE A 153 -3.77 -6.18 -9.67
N ALA A 154 -4.12 -7.03 -8.69
CA ALA A 154 -3.47 -8.33 -8.53
C ALA A 154 -3.65 -9.23 -9.76
N ILE A 155 -4.87 -9.29 -10.32
CA ILE A 155 -5.16 -10.05 -11.54
C ILE A 155 -4.34 -9.51 -12.70
N TRP A 156 -4.32 -8.19 -12.92
CA TRP A 156 -3.57 -7.59 -14.02
C TRP A 156 -2.06 -7.86 -13.91
N MET A 157 -1.50 -7.67 -12.72
CA MET A 157 -0.08 -7.90 -12.46
C MET A 157 0.30 -9.38 -12.65
N LEU A 158 -0.50 -10.31 -12.11
CA LEU A 158 -0.26 -11.76 -12.26
C LEU A 158 -0.47 -12.22 -13.70
N SER A 159 -1.45 -11.67 -14.42
CA SER A 159 -1.68 -12.02 -15.83
C SER A 159 -0.49 -11.60 -16.69
N GLY A 160 0.06 -10.40 -16.44
CA GLY A 160 1.28 -9.92 -17.09
C GLY A 160 2.49 -10.80 -16.78
N TYR A 161 2.57 -11.38 -15.57
CA TYR A 161 3.61 -12.34 -15.22
C TYR A 161 3.41 -13.70 -15.90
N PHE A 162 2.21 -14.30 -15.82
CA PHE A 162 1.93 -15.59 -16.42
C PHE A 162 2.08 -15.58 -17.95
N ALA A 163 1.77 -14.46 -18.61
CA ALA A 163 2.01 -14.30 -20.04
C ALA A 163 3.50 -14.33 -20.45
N THR A 164 4.43 -14.22 -19.50
CA THR A 164 5.87 -14.40 -19.78
C THR A 164 6.35 -15.85 -19.69
N ILE A 165 5.51 -16.76 -19.19
CA ILE A 165 5.84 -18.18 -19.10
C ILE A 165 5.71 -18.79 -20.50
N PRO A 166 6.77 -19.45 -21.03
CA PRO A 166 6.70 -20.07 -22.34
C PRO A 166 5.66 -21.21 -22.37
N PRO A 167 4.83 -21.32 -23.42
CA PRO A 167 3.80 -22.36 -23.53
C PRO A 167 4.36 -23.78 -23.43
N GLU A 168 5.62 -23.99 -23.84
CA GLU A 168 6.27 -25.30 -23.82
C GLU A 168 6.41 -25.86 -22.39
N ILE A 169 6.45 -25.00 -21.37
CA ILE A 169 6.48 -25.40 -19.97
C ILE A 169 5.10 -25.89 -19.51
N GLU A 170 4.02 -25.31 -20.03
CA GLU A 170 2.65 -25.76 -19.73
C GLU A 170 2.30 -27.05 -20.46
N GLU A 171 2.76 -27.22 -21.71
CA GLU A 171 2.52 -28.44 -22.51
C GLU A 171 3.32 -29.66 -22.01
N ALA A 172 4.41 -29.44 -21.28
CA ALA A 172 5.27 -30.50 -20.73
C ALA A 172 4.81 -31.03 -19.35
N ALA A 173 3.87 -30.36 -18.69
CA ALA A 173 3.36 -30.69 -17.36
C ALA A 173 2.10 -31.57 -17.42
#